data_AF-A0ABD5MXI1-F1
#
_entry.id   AF-A0ABD5MXI1-F1
#
_cell.length_a   1.000
_cell.length_b   1.000
_cell.length_c   1.000
_cell.angle_alpha   90.00
_cell.angle_beta   90.00
_cell.angle_gamma   90.00
#
_symmetry.space_group_name_H-M   'P 1'
#
loop_
_entity.id
_entity.type
_entity.pdbx_description
1 polymer ?
#
loop_
_entity_poly.entity_id
_entity_poly.type
_entity_poly.pdbx_seq_one_letter_code
_entity_poly.pdbx_strand_id
1 'polypeptide(L)'
;MTRYRSLGLFLVLAAVWGSAFMAIKAGLAYFPPVLFAAIRYDIAGVVMLAYALYATDVPLPRDRAEWTEVAIGAVLLIAAYHALLFIGQTDPTVTSAAAAVVVSLSPVLTTGFARGLLPNERLTAVGVVGMVLGLVGVAVLSELDPSNLLAGGTVPKLLILGAAAAFALGSVLTRRVDSDLPIATMEAWSMIAGAVIMHVVSLALGESAGRIVLNGESIAALAYLSLAASAIGFLIYFELLDRLGPIEINLVSYVAPIFAALAGWAFLQEVPSVATAGGFLLIFSGFVLLKRRAIRAEITAWTGTDARTAD
;
A
#
# COMPACT_ATOMS: atom_id res chain seq x y z
N MET A 1 20.77 -6.35 -15.43
CA MET A 1 21.22 -6.04 -14.05
C MET A 1 21.35 -7.35 -13.29
N THR A 2 22.32 -7.46 -12.38
CA THR A 2 22.56 -8.70 -11.62
C THR A 2 21.44 -8.96 -10.61
N ARG A 3 21.12 -10.24 -10.37
CA ARG A 3 20.13 -10.72 -9.37
C ARG A 3 20.27 -10.07 -7.98
N TYR A 4 21.51 -9.76 -7.59
CA TYR A 4 21.82 -9.05 -6.34
C TYR A 4 21.29 -7.61 -6.31
N ARG A 5 21.25 -6.91 -7.45
CA ARG A 5 20.70 -5.55 -7.54
C ARG A 5 19.18 -5.56 -7.34
N SER A 6 18.46 -6.50 -7.94
CA SER A 6 17.01 -6.62 -7.75
C SER A 6 16.65 -6.94 -6.31
N LEU A 7 17.39 -7.84 -5.65
CA LEU A 7 17.21 -8.14 -4.23
C LEU A 7 17.50 -6.91 -3.35
N GLY A 8 18.57 -6.17 -3.65
CA GLY A 8 18.90 -4.93 -2.94
C GLY A 8 17.79 -3.89 -3.06
N LEU A 9 17.29 -3.64 -4.28
CA LEU A 9 16.18 -2.72 -4.52
C LEU A 9 14.89 -3.18 -3.83
N PHE A 10 14.60 -4.48 -3.83
CA PHE A 10 13.45 -5.05 -3.13
C PHE A 10 13.53 -4.79 -1.62
N LEU A 11 14.70 -5.02 -1.01
CA LEU A 11 14.90 -4.78 0.43
C LEU A 11 14.84 -3.29 0.76
N VAL A 12 15.41 -2.43 -0.09
CA VAL A 12 15.30 -0.97 0.06
C VAL A 12 13.84 -0.53 -0.02
N LEU A 13 13.08 -1.02 -0.99
CA LEU A 13 11.67 -0.69 -1.13
C LEU A 13 10.85 -1.16 0.07
N ALA A 14 11.07 -2.41 0.52
CA ALA A 14 10.41 -2.95 1.70
C ALA A 14 10.76 -2.17 2.97
N ALA A 15 12.03 -1.75 3.11
CA ALA A 15 12.45 -0.87 4.20
C ALA A 15 11.75 0.47 4.13
N VAL A 16 11.78 1.13 2.98
CA VAL A 16 11.20 2.45 2.77
C VAL A 16 9.68 2.46 3.00
N TRP A 17 8.95 1.54 2.40
CA TRP A 17 7.50 1.43 2.59
C TRP A 17 7.13 0.91 3.99
N GLY A 18 7.94 0.05 4.59
CA GLY A 18 7.73 -0.41 5.96
C GLY A 18 7.93 0.71 6.99
N SER A 19 9.03 1.45 6.93
CA SER A 19 9.25 2.57 7.86
C SER A 19 8.39 3.79 7.56
N ALA A 20 7.71 3.85 6.42
CA ALA A 20 6.70 4.89 6.15
C ALA A 20 5.56 4.86 7.17
N PHE A 21 5.14 3.69 7.68
CA PHE A 21 4.11 3.61 8.72
C PHE A 21 4.56 4.32 10.01
N MET A 22 5.82 4.12 10.41
CA MET A 22 6.40 4.84 11.55
C MET A 22 6.48 6.34 11.27
N ALA A 23 6.96 6.75 10.09
CA ALA A 23 7.09 8.15 9.74
C ALA A 23 5.73 8.88 9.65
N ILE A 24 4.66 8.19 9.21
CA ILE A 24 3.28 8.70 9.29
C ILE A 24 2.95 9.01 10.74
N LYS A 25 3.09 8.02 11.63
CA LYS A 25 2.73 8.19 13.04
C LYS A 25 3.54 9.28 13.75
N ALA A 26 4.84 9.37 13.47
CA ALA A 26 5.69 10.47 13.96
C ALA A 26 5.19 11.85 13.48
N GLY A 27 4.83 11.96 12.19
CA GLY A 27 4.31 13.20 11.63
C GLY A 27 2.91 13.57 12.13
N LEU A 28 2.06 12.60 12.48
CA LEU A 28 0.70 12.83 12.99
C LEU A 28 0.68 13.56 14.35
N ALA A 29 1.81 13.62 15.07
CA ALA A 29 1.94 14.48 16.25
C ALA A 29 1.92 15.99 15.90
N TYR A 30 2.16 16.35 14.64
CA TYR A 30 2.42 17.71 14.19
C TYR A 30 1.50 18.20 13.09
N PHE A 31 0.76 17.30 12.44
CA PHE A 31 -0.14 17.63 11.33
C PHE A 31 -1.52 17.00 11.54
N PRO A 32 -2.61 17.68 11.12
CA PRO A 32 -3.90 17.02 10.91
C PRO A 32 -3.76 15.88 9.89
N PRO A 33 -4.40 14.71 10.10
CA PRO A 33 -4.10 13.50 9.34
C PRO A 33 -4.34 13.62 7.84
N VAL A 34 -5.48 14.16 7.41
CA VAL A 34 -5.81 14.21 5.98
C VAL A 34 -5.01 15.30 5.28
N LEU A 35 -4.83 16.46 5.93
CA LEU A 35 -3.98 17.54 5.45
C LEU A 35 -2.52 17.11 5.33
N PHE A 36 -2.03 16.29 6.25
CA PHE A 36 -0.68 15.73 6.18
C PHE A 36 -0.49 14.88 4.93
N ALA A 37 -1.46 13.99 4.65
CA ALA A 37 -1.47 13.20 3.43
C ALA A 37 -1.57 14.09 2.17
N ALA A 38 -2.40 15.13 2.19
CA ALA A 38 -2.52 16.07 1.08
C ALA A 38 -1.18 16.74 0.75
N ILE A 39 -0.52 17.35 1.74
CA ILE A 39 0.78 18.02 1.55
C ILE A 39 1.86 17.02 1.11
N ARG A 40 1.84 15.81 1.68
CA ARG A 40 2.76 14.74 1.25
C ARG A 40 2.66 14.50 -0.25
N TYR A 41 1.43 14.43 -0.76
CA TYR A 41 1.14 14.13 -2.17
C TYR A 41 1.21 15.34 -3.09
N ASP A 42 1.09 16.57 -2.58
CA ASP A 42 1.46 17.78 -3.34
C ASP A 42 2.94 17.69 -3.76
N ILE A 43 3.82 17.43 -2.80
CA ILE A 43 5.27 17.35 -3.04
C ILE A 43 5.59 16.15 -3.93
N ALA A 44 5.08 14.97 -3.59
CA ALA A 44 5.35 13.75 -4.35
C ALA A 44 4.80 13.82 -5.78
N GLY A 45 3.59 14.38 -5.95
CA GLY A 45 2.95 14.54 -7.26
C GLY A 45 3.73 15.49 -8.17
N VAL A 46 4.23 16.61 -7.64
CA VAL A 46 5.10 17.52 -8.41
C VAL A 46 6.39 16.84 -8.84
N VAL A 47 7.05 16.11 -7.93
CA VAL A 47 8.28 15.36 -8.26
C VAL A 47 8.02 14.28 -9.29
N MET A 48 6.95 13.50 -9.14
CA MET A 48 6.57 12.47 -10.09
C MET A 48 6.16 13.04 -11.44
N LEU A 49 5.50 14.20 -11.48
CA LEU A 49 5.17 14.88 -12.73
C LEU A 49 6.44 15.38 -13.44
N ALA A 50 7.39 15.96 -12.70
CA ALA A 50 8.68 16.35 -13.24
C ALA A 50 9.44 15.14 -13.82
N TYR A 51 9.40 14.00 -13.13
CA TYR A 51 9.94 12.75 -13.65
C TYR A 51 9.21 12.28 -14.91
N ALA A 52 7.87 12.29 -14.93
CA ALA A 52 7.09 11.87 -16.09
C ALA A 52 7.37 12.76 -17.32
N LEU A 53 7.49 14.08 -17.12
CA LEU A 53 7.88 15.04 -18.16
C LEU A 53 9.29 14.77 -18.74
N TYR A 54 10.18 14.22 -17.92
CA TYR A 54 11.55 13.91 -18.34
C TYR A 54 11.67 12.52 -18.98
N ALA A 55 10.95 11.53 -18.44
CA ALA A 55 11.17 10.11 -18.73
C ALA A 55 10.12 9.47 -19.63
N THR A 56 9.05 10.19 -19.99
CA THR A 56 7.94 9.64 -20.81
C THR A 56 7.62 10.55 -21.98
N ASP A 57 7.23 9.96 -23.11
CA ASP A 57 6.76 10.69 -24.30
C ASP A 57 5.30 11.17 -24.16
N VAL A 58 4.59 10.71 -23.12
CA VAL A 58 3.19 11.04 -22.84
C VAL A 58 3.06 11.53 -21.40
N PRO A 59 3.41 12.80 -21.11
CA PRO A 59 3.38 13.35 -19.76
C PRO A 59 2.00 13.87 -19.33
N LEU A 60 1.02 13.85 -20.23
CA LEU A 60 -0.34 14.37 -20.04
C LEU A 60 -1.36 13.34 -20.53
N PRO A 61 -2.42 13.06 -19.75
CA PRO A 61 -3.55 12.27 -20.21
C PRO A 61 -4.29 12.99 -21.35
N ARG A 62 -4.64 12.26 -22.41
CA ARG A 62 -5.09 12.75 -23.71
C ARG A 62 -6.57 12.48 -23.95
N ASP A 63 -7.07 11.35 -23.48
CA ASP A 63 -8.44 10.90 -23.74
C ASP A 63 -9.21 10.53 -22.48
N ARG A 64 -10.47 10.13 -22.67
CA ARG A 64 -11.38 9.78 -21.58
C ARG A 64 -10.93 8.54 -20.82
N ALA A 65 -10.29 7.58 -21.47
CA ALA A 65 -9.82 6.36 -20.81
C ALA A 65 -8.65 6.72 -19.89
N GLU A 66 -7.63 7.43 -20.40
CA GLU A 66 -6.48 7.87 -19.60
C GLU A 66 -6.92 8.74 -18.40
N TRP A 67 -7.88 9.67 -18.58
CA TRP A 67 -8.45 10.45 -17.49
C TRP A 67 -9.30 9.62 -16.51
N THR A 68 -9.97 8.57 -16.97
CA THR A 68 -10.71 7.65 -16.10
C THR A 68 -9.76 6.85 -15.23
N GLU A 69 -8.64 6.38 -15.80
CA GLU A 69 -7.59 5.69 -15.05
C GLU A 69 -7.00 6.58 -13.95
N VAL A 70 -6.66 7.83 -14.29
CA VAL A 70 -6.19 8.85 -13.33
C VAL A 70 -7.24 9.13 -12.25
N ALA A 71 -8.52 9.24 -12.62
CA ALA A 71 -9.57 9.49 -11.64
C ALA A 71 -9.73 8.32 -10.64
N ILE A 72 -9.64 7.08 -11.11
CA ILE A 72 -9.65 5.89 -10.24
C ILE A 72 -8.43 5.89 -9.33
N GLY A 73 -7.24 6.16 -9.87
CA GLY A 73 -5.99 6.24 -9.09
C GLY A 73 -6.07 7.34 -8.02
N ALA A 74 -6.47 8.55 -8.41
CA ALA A 74 -6.63 9.69 -7.52
C ALA A 74 -7.60 9.42 -6.36
N VAL A 75 -8.76 8.84 -6.65
CA VAL A 75 -9.80 8.59 -5.65
C VAL A 75 -9.43 7.41 -4.74
N LEU A 76 -9.03 6.27 -5.31
CA LEU A 76 -8.91 5.01 -4.55
C LEU A 76 -7.49 4.71 -4.09
N LEU A 77 -6.48 4.89 -4.96
CA LEU A 77 -5.09 4.56 -4.65
C LEU A 77 -4.41 5.66 -3.83
N ILE A 78 -4.79 6.92 -4.07
CA ILE A 78 -4.22 8.08 -3.38
C ILE A 78 -5.15 8.56 -2.26
N ALA A 79 -6.28 9.18 -2.57
CA ALA A 79 -7.06 9.91 -1.58
C ALA A 79 -7.70 8.99 -0.52
N ALA A 80 -8.53 8.02 -0.92
CA ALA A 80 -9.24 7.16 0.02
C ALA A 80 -8.26 6.29 0.83
N TYR A 81 -7.28 5.66 0.18
CA TYR A 81 -6.27 4.86 0.87
C TYR A 81 -5.51 5.70 1.92
N HIS A 82 -4.97 6.87 1.56
CA HIS A 82 -4.17 7.63 2.51
C HIS A 82 -4.99 8.35 3.57
N ALA A 83 -6.16 8.90 3.25
CA ALA A 83 -7.02 9.53 4.25
C ALA A 83 -7.42 8.52 5.33
N LEU A 84 -7.90 7.33 4.93
CA LEU A 84 -8.30 6.28 5.86
C LEU A 84 -7.11 5.74 6.68
N LEU A 85 -5.95 5.54 6.04
CA LEU A 85 -4.74 5.08 6.71
C LEU A 85 -4.22 6.09 7.74
N PHE A 86 -4.15 7.38 7.38
CA PHE A 86 -3.62 8.42 8.26
C PHE A 86 -4.57 8.66 9.43
N ILE A 87 -5.89 8.72 9.18
CA ILE A 87 -6.87 8.81 10.27
C ILE A 87 -6.75 7.58 11.19
N GLY A 88 -6.67 6.36 10.64
CA GLY A 88 -6.53 5.15 11.44
C GLY A 88 -5.27 5.10 12.30
N GLN A 89 -4.16 5.72 11.87
CA GLN A 89 -2.92 5.78 12.63
C GLN A 89 -2.87 6.90 13.69
N THR A 90 -3.88 7.78 13.76
CA THR A 90 -3.98 8.76 14.85
C THR A 90 -4.24 8.10 16.21
N ASP A 91 -4.81 6.89 16.20
CA ASP A 91 -5.13 6.18 17.43
C ASP A 91 -3.85 5.55 18.04
N PRO A 92 -3.57 5.80 19.33
CA PRO A 92 -2.36 5.29 19.98
C PRO A 92 -2.31 3.76 20.04
N THR A 93 -3.45 3.07 20.00
CA THR A 93 -3.54 1.61 20.00
C THR A 93 -3.09 0.96 18.69
N VAL A 94 -2.96 1.74 17.61
CA VAL A 94 -2.50 1.26 16.32
C VAL A 94 -1.00 1.50 16.18
N THR A 95 -0.19 0.45 16.36
CA THR A 95 1.25 0.53 16.09
C THR A 95 1.55 0.59 14.60
N SER A 96 2.75 1.06 14.24
CA SER A 96 3.26 1.06 12.87
C SER A 96 3.20 -0.33 12.24
N ALA A 97 3.60 -1.34 13.01
CA ALA A 97 3.52 -2.75 12.62
C ALA A 97 2.07 -3.20 12.41
N ALA A 98 1.15 -2.86 13.32
CA ALA A 98 -0.26 -3.23 13.19
C ALA A 98 -0.88 -2.65 11.91
N ALA A 99 -0.63 -1.36 11.63
CA ALA A 99 -1.09 -0.72 10.40
C ALA A 99 -0.52 -1.41 9.14
N ALA A 100 0.80 -1.68 9.13
CA ALA A 100 1.46 -2.37 8.01
C ALA A 100 0.92 -3.78 7.78
N VAL A 101 0.65 -4.54 8.85
CA VAL A 101 0.09 -5.89 8.76
C VAL A 101 -1.33 -5.85 8.17
N VAL A 102 -2.20 -4.92 8.59
CA VAL A 102 -3.53 -4.79 7.99
C VAL A 102 -3.43 -4.44 6.50
N VAL A 103 -2.55 -3.50 6.13
CA VAL A 103 -2.32 -3.14 4.73
C VAL A 103 -1.74 -4.30 3.91
N SER A 104 -0.98 -5.22 4.51
CA SER A 104 -0.48 -6.44 3.85
C SER A 104 -1.58 -7.41 3.39
N LEU A 105 -2.85 -7.16 3.77
CA LEU A 105 -4.00 -7.85 3.21
C LEU A 105 -4.32 -7.40 1.77
N SER A 106 -3.78 -6.26 1.30
CA SER A 106 -4.06 -5.69 -0.02
C SER A 106 -3.93 -6.72 -1.17
N PRO A 107 -2.85 -7.53 -1.30
CA PRO A 107 -2.74 -8.52 -2.38
C PRO A 107 -3.85 -9.60 -2.35
N VAL A 108 -4.33 -9.95 -1.15
CA VAL A 108 -5.44 -10.89 -0.96
C VAL A 108 -6.76 -10.25 -1.41
N LEU A 109 -7.03 -9.01 -0.98
CA LEU A 109 -8.21 -8.25 -1.39
C LEU A 109 -8.22 -7.97 -2.89
N THR A 110 -7.08 -7.59 -3.48
CA THR A 110 -6.94 -7.35 -4.92
C THR A 110 -7.30 -8.60 -5.70
N THR A 111 -6.85 -9.76 -5.24
CA THR A 111 -7.22 -11.03 -5.87
C THR A 111 -8.72 -11.30 -5.70
N GLY A 112 -9.31 -11.02 -4.54
CA GLY A 112 -10.75 -11.17 -4.33
C GLY A 112 -11.59 -10.28 -5.26
N PHE A 113 -11.29 -8.98 -5.32
CA PHE A 113 -11.95 -8.04 -6.23
C PHE A 113 -11.72 -8.42 -7.68
N ALA A 114 -10.50 -8.80 -8.08
CA ALA A 114 -10.18 -9.23 -9.43
C ALA A 114 -11.04 -10.43 -9.86
N ARG A 115 -11.30 -11.39 -8.96
CA ARG A 115 -12.11 -12.58 -9.26
C ARG A 115 -13.61 -12.29 -9.35
N GLY A 116 -14.10 -11.34 -8.56
CA GLY A 116 -15.51 -10.93 -8.60
C GLY A 116 -15.84 -10.00 -9.77
N LEU A 117 -14.83 -9.25 -10.23
CA LEU A 117 -15.00 -8.22 -11.25
C LEU A 117 -14.47 -8.69 -12.62
N LEU A 118 -13.35 -9.39 -12.72
CA LEU A 118 -12.79 -9.77 -14.03
C LEU A 118 -13.43 -11.06 -14.56
N PRO A 119 -13.95 -11.07 -15.82
CA PRO A 119 -14.74 -12.18 -16.36
C PRO A 119 -14.03 -13.55 -16.40
N ASN A 120 -12.70 -13.56 -16.42
CA ASN A 120 -11.90 -14.75 -16.75
C ASN A 120 -11.25 -15.42 -15.53
N GLU A 121 -11.52 -14.96 -14.31
CA GLU A 121 -10.87 -15.47 -13.11
C GLU A 121 -11.86 -16.13 -12.13
N ARG A 122 -12.01 -17.46 -12.15
CA ARG A 122 -12.83 -18.18 -11.15
C ARG A 122 -12.10 -18.42 -9.84
N LEU A 123 -12.75 -18.20 -8.70
CA LEU A 123 -12.18 -18.48 -7.38
C LEU A 123 -12.14 -19.99 -7.13
N THR A 124 -10.94 -20.53 -6.90
CA THR A 124 -10.79 -21.93 -6.45
C THR A 124 -11.17 -22.05 -4.99
N ALA A 125 -11.62 -23.23 -4.53
CA ALA A 125 -11.94 -23.47 -3.12
C ALA A 125 -10.79 -23.08 -2.18
N VAL A 126 -9.54 -23.33 -2.58
CA VAL A 126 -8.37 -22.93 -1.78
C VAL A 126 -8.09 -21.43 -1.83
N GLY A 127 -8.48 -20.75 -2.92
CA GLY A 127 -8.46 -19.30 -2.94
C GLY A 127 -9.46 -18.69 -1.95
N VAL A 128 -10.63 -19.30 -1.77
CA VAL A 128 -11.60 -18.89 -0.74
C VAL A 128 -11.00 -19.07 0.64
N VAL A 129 -10.39 -20.23 0.92
CA VAL A 129 -9.72 -20.49 2.21
C VAL A 129 -8.60 -19.47 2.47
N GLY A 130 -7.77 -19.18 1.47
CA GLY A 130 -6.72 -18.17 1.60
C GLY A 130 -7.25 -16.76 1.91
N MET A 131 -8.37 -16.39 1.30
CA MET A 131 -9.05 -15.11 1.57
C MET A 131 -9.64 -15.06 2.98
N VAL A 132 -10.31 -16.13 3.41
CA VAL A 132 -10.86 -16.26 4.76
C VAL A 132 -9.74 -16.18 5.80
N LEU A 133 -8.61 -16.85 5.59
CA LEU A 133 -7.46 -16.76 6.50
C LEU A 133 -6.92 -15.34 6.60
N GLY A 134 -6.86 -14.61 5.49
CA GLY A 134 -6.50 -13.19 5.49
C GLY A 134 -7.43 -12.34 6.35
N LEU A 135 -8.74 -12.51 6.18
CA LEU A 135 -9.75 -11.78 6.96
C LEU A 135 -9.71 -12.15 8.44
N VAL A 136 -9.54 -13.45 8.77
CA VAL A 136 -9.38 -13.93 10.15
C VAL A 136 -8.10 -13.35 10.77
N GLY A 137 -7.02 -13.21 10.01
CA GLY A 137 -5.80 -12.57 10.48
C GLY A 137 -6.01 -11.11 10.90
N VAL A 138 -6.80 -10.35 10.13
CA VAL A 138 -7.19 -8.98 10.53
C VAL A 138 -8.08 -8.98 11.77
N ALA A 139 -9.00 -9.94 11.91
CA ALA A 139 -9.84 -10.06 13.10
C ALA A 139 -9.02 -10.37 14.36
N VAL A 140 -8.03 -11.26 14.26
CA VAL A 140 -7.10 -11.59 15.35
C VAL A 140 -6.27 -10.38 15.74
N LEU A 141 -5.64 -9.69 14.77
CA LEU A 141 -4.87 -8.46 15.02
C LEU A 141 -5.73 -7.35 15.61
N SER A 142 -7.00 -7.28 15.20
CA SER A 142 -7.93 -6.28 15.71
C SER A 142 -8.37 -6.53 17.13
N GLU A 143 -8.10 -7.73 17.68
CA GLU A 143 -8.52 -8.15 19.02
C GLU A 143 -10.04 -7.93 19.16
N LEU A 144 -10.80 -8.32 18.13
CA LEU A 144 -12.25 -8.11 18.09
C LEU A 144 -12.92 -8.78 19.28
N ASP A 145 -13.58 -7.96 20.10
CA ASP A 145 -14.47 -8.42 21.15
C ASP A 145 -15.90 -8.54 20.59
N PRO A 146 -16.47 -9.76 20.46
CA PRO A 146 -17.83 -9.95 19.98
C PRO A 146 -18.89 -9.26 20.84
N SER A 147 -18.59 -9.00 22.11
CA SER A 147 -19.50 -8.30 23.04
C SER A 147 -19.43 -6.78 22.91
N ASN A 148 -18.37 -6.24 22.29
CA ASN A 148 -18.21 -4.82 22.05
C ASN A 148 -17.39 -4.55 20.78
N LEU A 149 -18.01 -4.75 19.62
CA LEU A 149 -17.37 -4.57 18.31
C LEU A 149 -16.89 -3.12 18.05
N LEU A 150 -17.31 -2.15 18.87
CA LEU A 150 -16.90 -0.74 18.78
C LEU A 150 -15.91 -0.32 19.88
N ALA A 151 -15.37 -1.26 20.65
CA ALA A 151 -14.35 -0.98 21.67
C ALA A 151 -13.11 -0.28 21.07
N GLY A 152 -12.43 0.51 21.93
CA GLY A 152 -11.47 1.58 21.60
C GLY A 152 -10.15 1.17 20.93
N GLY A 153 -10.24 0.55 19.77
CA GLY A 153 -9.13 0.16 18.89
C GLY A 153 -9.62 -0.55 17.60
N THR A 154 -10.87 -0.97 17.54
CA THR A 154 -11.46 -1.62 16.35
C THR A 154 -11.69 -0.64 15.21
N VAL A 155 -12.29 0.52 15.49
CA VAL A 155 -12.63 1.52 14.46
C VAL A 155 -11.40 2.00 13.67
N PRO A 156 -10.28 2.38 14.30
CA PRO A 156 -9.07 2.78 13.58
C PRO A 156 -8.52 1.66 12.67
N LYS A 157 -8.52 0.42 13.14
CA LYS A 157 -8.08 -0.75 12.35
C LYS A 157 -9.03 -1.06 11.19
N LEU A 158 -10.33 -0.84 11.36
CA LEU A 158 -11.32 -0.93 10.28
C LEU A 158 -11.14 0.18 9.24
N LEU A 159 -10.75 1.39 9.63
CA LEU A 159 -10.37 2.43 8.68
C LEU A 159 -9.16 1.99 7.85
N ILE A 160 -8.14 1.41 8.48
CA ILE A 160 -6.95 0.88 7.77
C ILE A 160 -7.30 -0.30 6.87
N LEU A 161 -8.23 -1.17 7.28
CA LEU A 161 -8.79 -2.21 6.41
C LEU A 161 -9.52 -1.58 5.22
N GLY A 162 -10.29 -0.51 5.44
CA GLY A 162 -10.92 0.28 4.39
C GLY A 162 -9.90 0.88 3.43
N ALA A 163 -8.75 1.35 3.94
CA ALA A 163 -7.64 1.80 3.12
C ALA A 163 -7.14 0.65 2.22
N ALA A 164 -6.79 -0.50 2.80
CA ALA A 164 -6.34 -1.67 2.05
C ALA A 164 -7.36 -2.12 0.99
N ALA A 165 -8.65 -2.06 1.31
CA ALA A 165 -9.73 -2.35 0.37
C ALA A 165 -9.83 -1.32 -0.76
N ALA A 166 -9.69 -0.03 -0.46
CA ALA A 166 -9.67 1.03 -1.46
C ALA A 166 -8.49 0.86 -2.44
N PHE A 167 -7.29 0.61 -1.91
CA PHE A 167 -6.10 0.33 -2.73
C PHE A 167 -6.31 -0.91 -3.62
N ALA A 168 -6.82 -1.98 -3.02
CA ALA A 168 -7.07 -3.23 -3.73
C ALA A 168 -8.12 -3.10 -4.84
N LEU A 169 -9.23 -2.40 -4.57
CA LEU A 169 -10.28 -2.13 -5.54
C LEU A 169 -9.77 -1.20 -6.66
N GLY A 170 -9.09 -0.11 -6.29
CA GLY A 170 -8.48 0.81 -7.24
C GLY A 170 -7.54 0.10 -8.20
N SER A 171 -6.69 -0.79 -7.69
CA SER A 171 -5.75 -1.59 -8.49
C SER A 171 -6.43 -2.53 -9.49
N VAL A 172 -7.65 -2.98 -9.19
CA VAL A 172 -8.44 -3.83 -10.11
C VAL A 172 -9.20 -2.97 -11.12
N LEU A 173 -9.71 -1.82 -10.69
CA LEU A 173 -10.47 -0.92 -11.56
C LEU A 173 -9.56 -0.22 -12.58
N THR A 174 -8.34 0.19 -12.20
CA THR A 174 -7.37 0.75 -13.17
C THR A 174 -7.04 -0.24 -14.27
N ARG A 175 -6.81 -1.52 -13.92
CA ARG A 175 -6.58 -2.61 -14.89
C ARG A 175 -7.73 -2.89 -15.86
N ARG A 176 -8.94 -2.40 -15.57
CA ARG A 176 -10.11 -2.54 -16.45
C ARG A 176 -10.21 -1.41 -17.46
N VAL A 177 -9.50 -0.32 -17.24
CA VAL A 177 -9.43 0.78 -18.18
C VAL A 177 -8.43 0.39 -19.25
N ASP A 178 -8.89 0.37 -20.50
CA ASP A 178 -8.03 0.14 -21.66
C ASP A 178 -7.35 1.46 -22.00
N SER A 179 -6.14 1.63 -21.47
CA SER A 179 -5.37 2.87 -21.50
C SER A 179 -3.88 2.52 -21.68
N ASP A 180 -3.22 3.25 -22.58
CA ASP A 180 -1.78 3.15 -22.83
C ASP A 180 -0.99 4.21 -22.03
N LEU A 181 -1.59 4.79 -20.99
CA LEU A 181 -0.96 5.83 -20.18
C LEU A 181 0.28 5.24 -19.47
N PRO A 182 1.47 5.84 -19.62
CA PRO A 182 2.64 5.39 -18.89
C PRO A 182 2.38 5.41 -17.38
N ILE A 183 2.77 4.36 -16.66
CA ILE A 183 2.49 4.21 -15.21
C ILE A 183 3.01 5.41 -14.43
N ALA A 184 4.18 5.95 -14.78
CA ALA A 184 4.73 7.15 -14.14
C ALA A 184 3.84 8.39 -14.32
N THR A 185 3.25 8.57 -15.51
CA THR A 185 2.29 9.64 -15.80
C THR A 185 0.98 9.43 -15.05
N MET A 186 0.45 8.20 -15.08
CA MET A 186 -0.77 7.84 -14.35
C MET A 186 -0.64 8.15 -12.86
N GLU A 187 0.48 7.76 -12.26
CA GLU A 187 0.76 7.96 -10.84
C GLU A 187 1.00 9.43 -10.50
N ALA A 188 1.75 10.18 -11.33
CA ALA A 188 1.93 11.62 -11.14
C ALA A 188 0.60 12.38 -11.08
N TRP A 189 -0.29 12.15 -12.06
CA TRP A 189 -1.59 12.82 -12.10
C TRP A 189 -2.54 12.30 -11.03
N SER A 190 -2.49 11.02 -10.69
CA SER A 190 -3.25 10.46 -9.56
C SER A 190 -2.84 11.08 -8.24
N MET A 191 -1.55 11.31 -8.01
CA MET A 191 -1.04 11.97 -6.81
C MET A 191 -1.51 13.42 -6.72
N ILE A 192 -1.42 14.18 -7.81
CA ILE A 192 -1.86 15.59 -7.86
C ILE A 192 -3.37 15.69 -7.62
N ALA A 193 -4.18 14.94 -8.39
CA ALA A 193 -5.63 14.98 -8.24
C ALA A 193 -6.08 14.41 -6.88
N GLY A 194 -5.40 13.39 -6.38
CA GLY A 194 -5.63 12.82 -5.05
C GLY A 194 -5.33 13.82 -3.93
N ALA A 195 -4.25 14.59 -4.04
CA ALA A 195 -3.91 15.66 -3.10
C ALA A 195 -5.01 16.74 -3.07
N VAL A 196 -5.52 17.16 -4.23
CA VAL A 196 -6.65 18.10 -4.33
C VAL A 196 -7.89 17.55 -3.62
N ILE A 197 -8.24 16.27 -3.85
CA ILE A 197 -9.35 15.61 -3.15
C ILE A 197 -9.12 15.62 -1.64
N MET A 198 -7.92 15.29 -1.18
CA MET A 198 -7.58 15.27 0.24
C MET A 198 -7.62 16.67 0.87
N HIS A 199 -7.24 17.73 0.16
CA HIS A 199 -7.44 19.11 0.64
C HIS A 199 -8.91 19.42 0.86
N VAL A 200 -9.79 19.03 -0.07
CA VAL A 200 -11.25 19.20 0.08
C VAL A 200 -11.78 18.40 1.27
N VAL A 201 -11.34 17.15 1.44
CA VAL A 201 -11.75 16.31 2.57
C VAL A 201 -11.23 16.88 3.90
N SER A 202 -9.98 17.32 3.96
CA SER A 202 -9.39 18.01 5.12
C SER A 202 -10.24 19.22 5.54
N LEU A 203 -10.61 20.08 4.58
CA LEU A 203 -11.49 21.22 4.84
C LEU A 203 -12.88 20.78 5.33
N ALA A 204 -13.47 19.75 4.73
CA ALA A 204 -14.76 19.21 5.14
C ALA A 204 -14.75 18.59 6.55
N LEU A 205 -13.61 18.05 6.99
CA LEU A 205 -13.39 17.55 8.35
C LEU A 205 -13.03 18.66 9.37
N GLY A 206 -12.92 19.92 8.92
CA GLY A 206 -12.52 21.03 9.77
C GLY A 206 -11.05 20.99 10.20
N GLU A 207 -10.21 20.26 9.48
CA GLU A 207 -8.75 20.34 9.66
C GLU A 207 -8.26 21.74 9.28
N SER A 208 -7.23 22.21 9.97
CA SER A 208 -6.71 23.56 9.78
C SER A 208 -5.20 23.55 9.72
N ALA A 209 -4.65 24.27 8.75
CA ALA A 209 -3.21 24.51 8.64
C ALA A 209 -2.64 25.22 9.88
N GLY A 210 -3.47 25.95 10.65
CA GLY A 210 -3.06 26.56 11.92
C GLY A 210 -2.72 25.55 13.02
N ARG A 211 -3.07 24.26 12.85
CA ARG A 211 -2.68 23.17 13.76
C ARG A 211 -1.34 22.54 13.38
N ILE A 212 -0.71 22.96 12.27
CA ILE A 212 0.57 22.43 11.83
C ILE A 212 1.69 23.00 12.70
N VAL A 213 2.54 22.11 13.24
CA VAL A 213 3.75 22.48 13.98
C VAL A 213 4.97 22.10 13.16
N LEU A 214 5.65 23.10 12.61
CA LEU A 214 6.88 22.89 11.84
C LEU A 214 8.10 22.85 12.77
N ASN A 215 8.76 21.70 12.84
CA ASN A 215 10.02 21.48 13.53
C ASN A 215 10.88 20.45 12.75
N GLY A 216 12.07 20.13 13.25
CA GLY A 216 12.96 19.20 12.56
C GLY A 216 12.35 17.81 12.33
N GLU A 217 11.58 17.29 13.28
CA GLU A 217 10.93 15.98 13.18
C GLU A 217 9.78 16.00 12.15
N SER A 218 8.92 17.01 12.21
CA SER A 218 7.77 17.12 11.30
C SER A 218 8.22 17.36 9.85
N ILE A 219 9.27 18.15 9.63
CA ILE A 219 9.90 18.34 8.31
C ILE A 219 10.56 17.04 7.84
N ALA A 220 11.29 16.33 8.70
CA ALA A 220 11.93 15.07 8.35
C ALA A 220 10.89 13.99 7.97
N ALA A 221 9.82 13.86 8.75
CA ALA A 221 8.73 12.94 8.47
C ALA A 221 8.06 13.27 7.12
N LEU A 222 7.71 14.54 6.88
CA LEU A 222 7.10 14.96 5.62
C LEU A 222 8.03 14.75 4.43
N ALA A 223 9.29 15.18 4.51
CA ALA A 223 10.27 15.02 3.44
C ALA A 223 10.54 13.55 3.12
N TYR A 224 10.68 12.71 4.16
CA TYR A 224 10.85 11.27 4.00
C TYR A 224 9.63 10.64 3.30
N LEU A 225 8.43 10.96 3.76
CA LEU A 225 7.20 10.40 3.20
C LEU A 225 6.94 10.85 1.76
N SER A 226 7.21 12.11 1.44
CA SER A 226 7.02 12.66 0.09
C SER A 226 8.07 12.17 -0.89
N LEU A 227 9.35 12.21 -0.52
CA LEU A 227 10.45 11.94 -1.44
C LEU A 227 10.82 10.46 -1.46
N ALA A 228 11.13 9.90 -0.29
CA ALA A 228 11.59 8.50 -0.21
C ALA A 228 10.42 7.53 -0.37
N ALA A 229 9.36 7.66 0.44
CA ALA A 229 8.28 6.68 0.46
C ALA A 229 7.33 6.78 -0.74
N SER A 230 7.01 8.01 -1.18
CA SER A 230 6.16 8.23 -2.35
C SER A 230 6.99 8.26 -3.64
N ALA A 231 7.69 9.34 -3.96
CA ALA A 231 8.30 9.49 -5.29
C ALA A 231 9.32 8.39 -5.62
N ILE A 232 10.43 8.30 -4.87
CA ILE A 232 11.50 7.33 -5.12
C ILE A 232 10.99 5.89 -4.93
N GLY A 233 10.17 5.65 -3.90
CA GLY A 233 9.57 4.35 -3.63
C GLY A 233 8.77 3.82 -4.82
N PHE A 234 7.93 4.65 -5.44
CA PHE A 234 7.18 4.25 -6.63
C PHE A 234 8.08 4.03 -7.85
N LEU A 235 9.14 4.82 -8.04
CA LEU A 235 10.11 4.58 -9.12
C LEU A 235 10.82 3.23 -8.96
N ILE A 236 11.25 2.88 -7.74
CA ILE A 236 11.83 1.57 -7.45
C ILE A 236 10.78 0.46 -7.67
N TYR A 237 9.55 0.69 -7.23
CA TYR A 237 8.46 -0.26 -7.43
C TYR A 237 8.19 -0.52 -8.92
N PHE A 238 8.15 0.49 -9.78
CA PHE A 238 7.95 0.30 -11.22
C PHE A 238 9.10 -0.48 -11.85
N GLU A 239 10.35 -0.12 -11.52
CA GLU A 239 11.51 -0.87 -12.02
C GLU A 239 11.47 -2.34 -11.58
N LEU A 240 11.08 -2.62 -10.33
CA LEU A 240 10.97 -3.99 -9.85
C LEU A 240 9.76 -4.71 -10.43
N LEU A 241 8.62 -4.04 -10.62
CA LEU A 241 7.43 -4.62 -11.23
C LEU A 241 7.72 -5.10 -12.64
N ASP A 242 8.41 -4.29 -13.45
CA ASP A 242 8.80 -4.66 -14.82
C ASP A 242 9.79 -5.83 -14.86
N ARG A 243 10.65 -5.95 -13.83
CA ARG A 243 11.72 -6.96 -13.78
C ARG A 243 11.31 -8.28 -13.14
N LEU A 244 10.61 -8.22 -12.01
CA LEU A 244 10.26 -9.35 -11.14
C LEU A 244 8.83 -9.84 -11.37
N GLY A 245 8.02 -9.01 -12.03
CA GLY A 245 6.62 -9.29 -12.27
C GLY A 245 5.74 -9.16 -11.01
N PRO A 246 4.42 -9.33 -11.17
CA PRO A 246 3.45 -8.96 -10.15
C PRO A 246 3.47 -9.82 -8.87
N ILE A 247 3.97 -11.06 -8.92
CA ILE A 247 3.94 -11.96 -7.75
C ILE A 247 5.07 -11.63 -6.80
N GLU A 248 6.30 -11.56 -7.32
CA GLU A 248 7.49 -11.28 -6.54
C GLU A 248 7.43 -9.88 -5.93
N ILE A 249 6.99 -8.87 -6.69
CA ILE A 249 6.87 -7.51 -6.15
C ILE A 249 5.84 -7.40 -5.01
N ASN A 250 4.76 -8.19 -5.06
CA ASN A 250 3.77 -8.24 -3.97
C ASN A 250 4.35 -8.78 -2.66
N LEU A 251 5.49 -9.48 -2.69
CA LEU A 251 6.18 -9.92 -1.47
C LEU A 251 6.71 -8.75 -0.63
N VAL A 252 6.92 -7.58 -1.24
CA VAL A 252 7.27 -6.35 -0.52
C VAL A 252 6.24 -6.06 0.58
N SER A 253 4.94 -6.26 0.29
CA SER A 253 3.86 -6.04 1.26
C SER A 253 3.94 -6.95 2.49
N TYR A 254 4.66 -8.08 2.41
CA TYR A 254 4.86 -9.01 3.53
C TYR A 254 6.18 -8.81 4.25
N VAL A 255 7.15 -8.13 3.63
CA VAL A 255 8.42 -7.75 4.27
C VAL A 255 8.32 -6.37 4.93
N ALA A 256 7.52 -5.46 4.38
CA ALA A 256 7.29 -4.13 4.93
C ALA A 256 6.84 -4.13 6.41
N PRO A 257 5.95 -5.03 6.89
CA PRO A 257 5.60 -5.10 8.31
C PRO A 257 6.78 -5.37 9.26
N ILE A 258 7.81 -6.07 8.78
CA ILE A 258 9.04 -6.31 9.57
C ILE A 258 9.78 -5.00 9.77
N PHE A 259 9.97 -4.22 8.70
CA PHE A 259 10.59 -2.90 8.79
C PHE A 259 9.73 -1.89 9.54
N ALA A 260 8.41 -1.96 9.43
CA ALA A 260 7.48 -1.16 10.22
C ALA A 260 7.64 -1.44 11.72
N ALA A 261 7.77 -2.72 12.11
CA ALA A 261 8.03 -3.12 13.49
C ALA A 261 9.40 -2.64 13.99
N LEU A 262 10.46 -2.82 13.19
CA LEU A 262 11.81 -2.38 13.55
C LEU A 262 11.89 -0.86 13.69
N ALA A 263 11.30 -0.11 12.75
CA ALA A 263 11.27 1.35 12.80
C ALA A 263 10.40 1.86 13.94
N GLY A 264 9.20 1.29 14.13
CA GLY A 264 8.31 1.65 15.24
C GLY A 264 8.95 1.40 16.60
N TRP A 265 9.65 0.27 16.76
CA TRP A 265 10.42 -0.01 17.97
C TRP A 265 11.57 0.98 18.17
N ALA A 266 12.37 1.24 17.13
CA ALA A 266 13.56 2.09 17.24
C ALA A 266 13.23 3.57 17.53
N PHE A 267 12.21 4.12 16.86
CA PHE A 267 11.92 5.56 16.90
C PHE A 267 10.74 5.93 17.81
N LEU A 268 9.75 5.05 17.94
CA LEU A 268 8.51 5.34 18.69
C LEU A 268 8.34 4.44 19.92
N GLN A 269 9.32 3.58 20.22
CA GLN A 269 9.29 2.61 21.34
C GLN A 269 8.06 1.68 21.27
N GLU A 270 7.56 1.40 20.07
CA GLU A 270 6.43 0.50 19.87
C GLU A 270 6.85 -0.96 20.01
N VAL A 271 6.01 -1.76 20.67
CA VAL A 271 6.18 -3.21 20.75
C VAL A 271 4.99 -3.88 20.06
N PRO A 272 5.20 -4.62 18.95
CA PRO A 272 4.12 -5.38 18.31
C PRO A 272 3.51 -6.39 19.28
N SER A 273 2.19 -6.43 19.34
CA SER A 273 1.47 -7.40 20.19
C SER A 273 1.57 -8.82 19.63
N VAL A 274 1.32 -9.82 20.48
CA VAL A 274 1.18 -11.22 20.04
C VAL A 274 0.06 -11.35 19.01
N ALA A 275 -1.02 -10.59 19.17
CA ALA A 275 -2.11 -10.51 18.19
C ALA A 275 -1.64 -9.97 16.82
N THR A 276 -0.73 -8.99 16.81
CA THR A 276 -0.13 -8.46 15.58
C THR A 276 0.67 -9.55 14.86
N ALA A 277 1.51 -10.29 15.59
CA ALA A 277 2.29 -11.39 15.01
C ALA A 277 1.39 -12.55 14.51
N GLY A 278 0.40 -12.96 15.31
CA GLY A 278 -0.57 -13.99 14.92
C GLY A 278 -1.40 -13.60 13.70
N GLY A 279 -1.88 -12.35 13.65
CA GLY A 279 -2.61 -11.81 12.51
C GLY A 279 -1.76 -11.77 11.24
N PHE A 280 -0.50 -11.34 11.34
CA PHE A 280 0.44 -11.37 10.22
C PHE A 280 0.65 -12.77 9.66
N LEU A 281 0.89 -13.77 10.53
CA LEU A 281 1.08 -15.16 10.10
C LEU A 281 -0.15 -15.72 9.37
N LEU A 282 -1.35 -15.38 9.82
CA LEU A 282 -2.60 -15.78 9.17
C LEU A 282 -2.77 -15.12 7.79
N ILE A 283 -2.50 -13.81 7.70
CA ILE A 283 -2.57 -13.06 6.43
C ILE A 283 -1.55 -13.60 5.42
N PHE A 284 -0.30 -13.79 5.85
CA PHE A 284 0.76 -14.34 5.01
C PHE A 284 0.43 -15.76 4.55
N SER A 285 -0.05 -16.63 5.44
CA SER A 285 -0.48 -17.99 5.09
C SER A 285 -1.63 -17.96 4.08
N GLY A 286 -2.59 -17.05 4.26
CA GLY A 286 -3.69 -16.82 3.33
C GLY A 286 -3.21 -16.46 1.93
N PHE A 287 -2.25 -15.54 1.82
CA PHE A 287 -1.60 -15.18 0.56
C PHE A 287 -0.87 -16.35 -0.09
N VAL A 288 -0.05 -17.08 0.67
CA VAL A 288 0.70 -18.24 0.15
C VAL A 288 -0.25 -19.28 -0.41
N LEU A 289 -1.36 -19.58 0.29
CA LEU A 289 -2.39 -20.51 -0.20
C LEU A 289 -3.08 -19.98 -1.46
N LEU A 290 -3.41 -18.70 -1.50
CA LEU A 290 -4.07 -18.05 -2.63
C LEU A 290 -3.19 -18.05 -3.88
N LYS A 291 -1.89 -17.80 -3.72
CA LYS A 291 -0.90 -17.72 -4.82
C LYS A 291 -0.08 -18.98 -5.02
N ARG A 292 -0.35 -20.07 -4.31
CA ARG A 292 0.43 -21.34 -4.31
C ARG A 292 0.82 -21.87 -5.69
N ARG A 293 -0.06 -21.76 -6.70
CA ARG A 293 0.22 -22.26 -8.06
C ARG A 293 1.27 -21.39 -8.75
N ALA A 294 1.11 -20.08 -8.60
CA ALA A 294 2.01 -19.09 -9.15
C ALA A 294 3.39 -19.15 -8.44
N ILE A 295 3.38 -19.26 -7.11
CA ILE A 295 4.58 -19.50 -6.30
C ILE A 295 5.28 -20.79 -6.70
N ARG A 296 4.54 -21.89 -6.88
CA ARG A 296 5.13 -23.17 -7.32
C ARG A 296 5.74 -23.07 -8.71
N ALA A 297 5.07 -22.39 -9.64
CA ALA A 297 5.60 -22.18 -10.99
C ALA A 297 6.93 -21.42 -10.95
N GLU A 298 6.98 -20.33 -10.17
CA GLU A 298 8.19 -19.52 -10.01
C GLU A 298 9.35 -20.31 -9.40
N ILE A 299 9.07 -21.08 -8.33
CA ILE A 299 10.08 -21.95 -7.70
C ILE A 299 10.60 -23.00 -8.69
N THR A 300 9.72 -23.59 -9.51
CA THR A 300 10.08 -24.63 -10.48
C THR A 300 10.96 -24.07 -11.60
N ALA A 301 10.61 -22.89 -12.11
CA ALA A 301 11.42 -22.16 -13.09
C ALA A 301 12.83 -21.85 -12.53
N TRP A 302 12.89 -21.49 -11.25
CA TRP A 302 14.15 -21.20 -10.56
C TRP A 302 15.02 -22.43 -10.27
N THR A 303 14.41 -23.58 -9.92
CA THR A 303 15.14 -24.82 -9.65
C THR A 303 15.54 -25.58 -10.93
N GLY A 304 15.18 -25.08 -12.11
CA GLY A 304 15.56 -25.67 -13.40
C GLY A 304 14.91 -27.02 -13.68
N THR A 305 13.77 -27.33 -13.06
CA THR A 305 13.14 -28.66 -13.14
C THR A 305 12.34 -28.90 -14.44
N ASP A 306 12.45 -28.03 -15.44
CA ASP A 306 11.78 -28.16 -16.74
C ASP A 306 12.52 -29.07 -17.74
N ALA A 307 13.58 -29.77 -17.32
CA ALA A 307 14.20 -30.82 -18.11
C ALA A 307 13.93 -32.20 -17.49
N ARG A 308 12.74 -32.78 -17.78
CA ARG A 308 12.46 -34.25 -17.89
C ARG A 308 10.97 -34.60 -17.73
N THR A 309 10.11 -34.10 -18.61
CA THR A 309 8.88 -34.83 -19.00
C THR A 309 8.51 -34.45 -20.44
N ALA A 310 9.41 -34.77 -21.37
CA ALA A 310 9.10 -34.94 -22.77
C ALA A 310 9.93 -36.15 -23.22
N ASP A 311 9.32 -37.33 -23.07
CA ASP A 311 9.41 -38.50 -23.94
C ASP A 311 8.51 -39.61 -23.37
#